data_AF-A0A9D2F6P7-F1
#
_entry.id   AF-A0A9D2F6P7-F1
#
_cell.length_a   1.000
_cell.length_b   1.000
_cell.length_c   1.000
_cell.angle_alpha   90.00
_cell.angle_beta   90.00
_cell.angle_gamma   90.00
#
_symmetry.space_group_name_H-M   'P 1'
#
loop_
_entity.id
_entity.type
_entity.pdbx_description
1 polymer ?
#
loop_
_entity_poly.entity_id
_entity_poly.type
_entity_poly.pdbx_seq_one_letter_code
_entity_poly.pdbx_strand_id
1 'polypeptide(L)'
;MKKKQLAKLKQQFRPSFDQARHQLFREMEKQALALYDLPVKVGIKLDNKSEMAIEFLGETTRDQIISVPLDENFNVVVKRIQHSENGLLERFSQKLVEEFANYWNATLRSDITKKEEAAGVVFEETKEVTEEATAPIVEETAVIEEPAAEEPVVETAPVETAEGSLLDAFKESISNFPKFAVVQGEDAVTVIEKTAKEDRLLATISTVEANQVTIEPALERKYKLKLEVIPVIEDFASKMPLA
;
A
#
# COMPACT_ATOMS: atom_id res chain seq x y z
N MET A 1 13.62 30.28 -3.39
CA MET A 1 12.15 30.02 -3.38
C MET A 1 11.53 30.56 -2.10
N LYS A 2 10.29 31.05 -2.14
CA LYS A 2 9.56 31.46 -0.93
C LYS A 2 9.16 30.20 -0.11
N LYS A 3 9.20 30.26 1.22
CA LYS A 3 8.87 29.14 2.14
C LYS A 3 7.53 28.45 1.81
N LYS A 4 6.53 29.23 1.37
CA LYS A 4 5.21 28.74 0.94
C LYS A 4 5.26 27.89 -0.34
N GLN A 5 6.12 28.24 -1.29
CA GLN A 5 6.29 27.48 -2.55
C GLN A 5 6.96 26.12 -2.27
N LEU A 6 7.97 26.10 -1.40
CA LEU A 6 8.66 24.86 -1.01
C LEU A 6 7.73 23.90 -0.26
N ALA A 7 6.86 24.41 0.64
CA ALA A 7 5.87 23.58 1.32
C ALA A 7 4.85 22.98 0.36
N LYS A 8 4.34 23.78 -0.60
CA LYS A 8 3.42 23.31 -1.64
C LYS A 8 4.07 22.24 -2.52
N LEU A 9 5.33 22.44 -2.90
CA LEU A 9 6.11 21.47 -3.67
C LEU A 9 6.27 20.15 -2.89
N LYS A 10 6.73 20.21 -1.64
CA LYS A 10 6.83 19.03 -0.78
C LYS A 10 5.51 18.28 -0.59
N GLN A 11 4.37 18.97 -0.67
CA GLN A 11 3.05 18.36 -0.57
C GLN A 11 2.63 17.67 -1.88
N GLN A 12 2.96 18.26 -3.03
CA GLN A 12 2.69 17.68 -4.35
C GLN A 12 3.52 16.43 -4.63
N PHE A 13 4.74 16.37 -4.12
CA PHE A 13 5.66 15.25 -4.30
C PHE A 13 5.68 14.29 -3.10
N ARG A 14 4.62 14.27 -2.27
CA ARG A 14 4.53 13.27 -1.20
C ARG A 14 4.34 11.89 -1.83
N PRO A 15 5.03 10.85 -1.31
CA PRO A 15 4.74 9.49 -1.71
C PRO A 15 3.26 9.17 -1.51
N SER A 16 2.69 8.34 -2.37
CA SER A 16 1.40 7.71 -2.08
C SER A 16 1.52 6.78 -0.87
N PHE A 17 0.39 6.37 -0.29
CA PHE A 17 0.41 5.41 0.82
C PHE A 17 1.11 4.10 0.42
N ASP A 18 0.82 3.62 -0.80
CA ASP A 18 1.46 2.43 -1.34
C ASP A 18 2.95 2.64 -1.58
N GLN A 19 3.38 3.81 -2.07
CA GLN A 19 4.80 4.11 -2.22
C GLN A 19 5.51 4.14 -0.87
N ALA A 20 4.92 4.75 0.16
CA ALA A 20 5.49 4.77 1.51
C ALA A 20 5.60 3.35 2.09
N ARG A 21 4.61 2.49 1.82
CA ARG A 21 4.64 1.08 2.20
C ARG A 21 5.75 0.31 1.48
N HIS A 22 5.90 0.49 0.18
CA HIS A 22 7.00 -0.14 -0.57
C HIS A 22 8.38 0.39 -0.15
N GLN A 23 8.49 1.67 0.20
CA GLN A 23 9.71 2.25 0.76
C GLN A 23 10.09 1.56 2.07
N LEU A 24 9.10 1.34 2.96
CA LEU A 24 9.30 0.59 4.19
C LEU A 24 9.79 -0.84 3.92
N PHE A 25 9.17 -1.56 2.99
CA PHE A 25 9.56 -2.93 2.66
C PHE A 25 11.00 -3.01 2.12
N ARG A 26 11.36 -2.12 1.19
CA ARG A 26 12.73 -2.06 0.66
C ARG A 26 13.76 -1.71 1.73
N GLU A 27 13.42 -0.80 2.65
CA GLU A 27 14.34 -0.45 3.73
C GLU A 27 14.50 -1.63 4.72
N MET A 28 13.43 -2.40 4.98
CA MET A 28 13.52 -3.64 5.75
C MET A 28 14.43 -4.67 5.07
N GLU A 29 14.27 -4.92 3.77
CA GLU A 29 15.13 -5.85 3.01
C GLU A 29 16.60 -5.42 3.07
N LYS A 30 16.87 -4.13 2.85
CA LYS A 30 18.21 -3.54 2.91
C LYS A 30 18.82 -3.66 4.31
N GLN A 31 18.07 -3.36 5.36
CA GLN A 31 18.56 -3.44 6.73
C GLN A 31 18.74 -4.88 7.21
N ALA A 32 17.87 -5.81 6.81
CA ALA A 32 18.02 -7.23 7.12
C ALA A 32 19.32 -7.80 6.57
N LEU A 33 19.63 -7.47 5.31
CA LEU A 33 20.89 -7.86 4.70
C LEU A 33 22.08 -7.16 5.37
N ALA A 34 22.00 -5.83 5.58
CA ALA A 34 23.13 -5.06 6.10
C ALA A 34 23.47 -5.35 7.58
N LEU A 35 22.48 -5.62 8.43
CA LEU A 35 22.67 -5.78 9.88
C LEU A 35 22.77 -7.24 10.32
N TYR A 36 22.12 -8.16 9.59
CA TYR A 36 21.98 -9.55 10.00
C TYR A 36 22.42 -10.56 8.94
N ASP A 37 22.87 -10.11 7.77
CA ASP A 37 23.18 -10.96 6.60
C ASP A 37 22.00 -11.88 6.23
N LEU A 38 20.77 -11.39 6.43
CA LEU A 38 19.54 -12.12 6.15
C LEU A 38 18.97 -11.67 4.80
N PRO A 39 19.15 -12.45 3.72
CA PRO A 39 18.47 -12.17 2.46
C PRO A 39 16.98 -12.47 2.61
N VAL A 40 16.16 -11.42 2.62
CA VAL A 40 14.71 -11.51 2.73
C VAL A 40 14.02 -10.78 1.58
N LYS A 41 12.80 -11.18 1.30
CA LYS A 41 11.88 -10.49 0.40
C LYS A 41 10.62 -10.11 1.17
N VAL A 42 10.24 -8.84 1.10
CA VAL A 42 9.10 -8.29 1.84
C VAL A 42 8.05 -7.80 0.85
N GLY A 43 6.81 -8.26 1.01
CA GLY A 43 5.73 -7.90 0.10
C GLY A 43 4.35 -8.09 0.72
N ILE A 44 3.34 -7.67 -0.02
CA ILE A 44 1.95 -7.97 0.34
C ILE A 44 1.63 -9.38 -0.11
N LYS A 45 0.93 -10.13 0.75
CA LYS A 45 0.47 -11.46 0.42
C LYS A 45 -0.60 -11.38 -0.69
N LEU A 46 -0.45 -12.17 -1.75
CA LEU A 46 -1.40 -12.16 -2.88
C LEU A 46 -2.80 -12.60 -2.44
N ASP A 47 -2.86 -13.59 -1.54
CA ASP A 47 -4.11 -14.17 -1.05
C ASP A 47 -4.83 -13.28 -0.04
N ASN A 48 -4.08 -12.45 0.70
CA ASN A 48 -4.62 -11.54 1.70
C ASN A 48 -3.90 -10.20 1.68
N LYS A 49 -4.54 -9.18 1.10
CA LYS A 49 -4.00 -7.82 0.99
C LYS A 49 -3.84 -7.10 2.35
N SER A 50 -4.40 -7.66 3.42
CA SER A 50 -4.26 -7.18 4.79
C SER A 50 -3.07 -7.80 5.53
N GLU A 51 -2.26 -8.63 4.86
CA GLU A 51 -1.06 -9.23 5.43
C GLU A 51 0.18 -8.90 4.59
N MET A 52 1.29 -8.66 5.28
CA MET A 52 2.63 -8.63 4.72
C MET A 52 3.27 -10.00 4.88
N ALA A 53 3.89 -10.49 3.81
CA ALA A 53 4.75 -11.67 3.83
C ALA A 53 6.22 -11.23 3.88
N ILE A 54 6.96 -11.82 4.81
CA ILE A 54 8.42 -11.71 4.90
C ILE A 54 8.97 -13.10 4.59
N GLU A 55 9.56 -13.25 3.42
CA GLU A 55 10.13 -14.51 2.93
C GLU A 55 11.65 -14.50 3.11
N PHE A 56 12.18 -15.49 3.80
CA PHE A 56 13.62 -15.72 3.90
C PHE A 56 14.11 -16.49 2.68
N LEU A 57 15.13 -15.97 2.00
CA LEU A 57 15.65 -16.57 0.77
C LEU A 57 16.80 -17.56 1.02
N GLY A 58 17.21 -17.75 2.28
CA GLY A 58 18.23 -18.71 2.68
C GLY A 58 17.67 -20.06 3.14
N GLU A 59 18.58 -20.97 3.49
CA GLU A 59 18.22 -22.26 4.08
C GLU A 59 17.84 -22.09 5.56
N THR A 60 16.70 -22.67 5.96
CA THR A 60 16.26 -22.66 7.35
C THR A 60 15.47 -23.91 7.69
N THR A 61 15.51 -24.31 8.96
CA THR A 61 14.69 -25.40 9.51
C THR A 61 13.33 -24.91 10.06
N ARG A 62 13.09 -23.59 10.04
CA ARG A 62 11.81 -22.96 10.42
C ARG A 62 10.96 -22.61 9.20
N ASP A 63 9.79 -22.03 9.47
CA ASP A 63 8.98 -21.45 8.41
C ASP A 63 9.79 -20.39 7.64
N GLN A 64 9.81 -20.56 6.32
CA GLN A 64 10.51 -19.67 5.41
C GLN A 64 9.75 -18.35 5.21
N ILE A 65 8.43 -18.33 5.48
CA ILE A 65 7.57 -17.16 5.29
C ILE A 65 6.91 -16.80 6.62
N ILE A 66 7.07 -15.55 7.05
CA ILE A 66 6.37 -14.96 8.19
C ILE A 66 5.24 -14.08 7.66
N SER A 67 4.02 -14.30 8.14
CA SER A 67 2.88 -13.43 7.84
C SER A 67 2.66 -12.44 8.97
N VAL A 68 2.64 -11.14 8.64
CA VAL A 68 2.46 -10.04 9.57
C VAL A 68 1.19 -9.26 9.20
N PRO A 69 0.21 -9.10 10.11
CA PRO A 69 -1.00 -8.35 9.81
C PRO A 69 -0.71 -6.85 9.64
N LEU A 70 -1.32 -6.25 8.61
CA LEU A 70 -1.29 -4.81 8.31
C LEU A 70 -2.44 -4.11 9.05
N ASP A 71 -2.34 -4.09 10.37
CA ASP A 71 -3.35 -3.54 11.27
C ASP A 71 -3.44 -2.00 11.21
N GLU A 72 -4.40 -1.43 11.96
CA GLU A 72 -4.56 0.02 12.02
C GLU A 72 -3.30 0.74 12.54
N ASN A 73 -2.57 0.13 13.48
CA ASN A 73 -1.34 0.70 14.01
C ASN A 73 -0.24 0.79 12.95
N PHE A 74 -0.07 -0.28 12.16
CA PHE A 74 0.85 -0.31 11.03
C PHE A 74 0.48 0.77 10.02
N ASN A 75 -0.80 0.88 9.66
CA ASN A 75 -1.29 1.88 8.72
C ASN A 75 -1.07 3.31 9.22
N VAL A 76 -1.19 3.56 10.53
CA VAL A 76 -0.86 4.87 11.14
C VAL A 76 0.63 5.18 10.98
N VAL A 77 1.51 4.21 11.21
CA VAL A 77 2.96 4.41 11.06
C VAL A 77 3.32 4.66 9.59
N VAL A 78 2.76 3.90 8.65
CA VAL A 78 2.97 4.13 7.21
C VAL A 78 2.47 5.51 6.79
N LYS A 79 1.32 5.97 7.30
CA LYS A 79 0.86 7.35 7.07
C LYS A 79 1.86 8.37 7.60
N ARG A 80 2.47 8.15 8.76
CA ARG A 80 3.50 9.08 9.30
C ARG A 80 4.78 9.06 8.43
N ILE A 81 5.19 7.90 7.92
CA ILE A 81 6.28 7.77 6.94
C ILE A 81 5.93 8.53 5.65
N GLN A 82 4.70 8.41 5.16
CA GLN A 82 4.19 9.15 4.01
C GLN A 82 4.27 10.67 4.21
N HIS A 83 4.12 11.14 5.45
CA HIS A 83 4.27 12.54 5.83
C HIS A 83 5.73 12.97 6.02
N SER A 84 6.68 12.10 5.69
CA SER A 84 8.13 12.31 5.80
C SER A 84 8.56 12.70 7.22
N GLU A 85 8.02 12.00 8.23
CA GLU A 85 8.50 12.15 9.60
C GLU A 85 9.97 11.73 9.69
N ASN A 86 10.81 12.63 10.22
CA ASN A 86 12.26 12.49 10.14
C ASN A 86 12.77 11.30 10.96
N GLY A 87 13.48 10.38 10.32
CA GLY A 87 14.06 9.20 10.95
C GLY A 87 13.05 8.11 11.34
N LEU A 88 11.76 8.28 11.03
CA LEU A 88 10.74 7.29 11.40
C LEU A 88 10.86 6.02 10.57
N LEU A 89 11.10 6.16 9.26
CA LEU A 89 11.24 5.05 8.34
C LEU A 89 12.32 4.08 8.84
N GLU A 90 13.51 4.61 9.10
CA GLU A 90 14.70 3.84 9.46
C GLU A 90 14.56 3.17 10.84
N ARG A 91 13.97 3.87 11.81
CA ARG A 91 13.75 3.32 13.16
C ARG A 91 12.68 2.25 13.18
N PHE A 92 11.60 2.46 12.43
CA PHE A 92 10.51 1.50 12.37
C PHE A 92 10.90 0.24 11.59
N SER A 93 11.56 0.41 10.44
CA SER A 93 12.09 -0.72 9.67
C SER A 93 13.09 -1.52 10.50
N GLN A 94 14.00 -0.86 11.22
CA GLN A 94 15.00 -1.55 12.04
C GLN A 94 14.33 -2.37 13.13
N LYS A 95 13.33 -1.81 13.83
CA LYS A 95 12.58 -2.56 14.83
C LYS A 95 11.91 -3.80 14.23
N LEU A 96 11.28 -3.68 13.07
CA LEU A 96 10.65 -4.83 12.41
C LEU A 96 11.70 -5.88 12.01
N VAL A 97 12.85 -5.45 11.52
CA VAL A 97 13.99 -6.32 11.17
C VAL A 97 14.50 -7.06 12.39
N GLU A 98 14.70 -6.38 13.51
CA GLU A 98 15.12 -7.00 14.77
C GLU A 98 14.18 -8.15 15.17
N GLU A 99 12.86 -7.98 15.06
CA GLU A 99 11.87 -9.01 15.42
C GLU A 99 12.01 -10.28 14.57
N PHE A 100 12.02 -10.17 13.24
CA PHE A 100 12.14 -11.36 12.39
C PHE A 100 13.57 -11.90 12.30
N ALA A 101 14.59 -11.04 12.47
CA ALA A 101 15.97 -11.49 12.53
C ALA A 101 16.19 -12.37 13.75
N ASN A 102 15.59 -12.03 14.90
CA ASN A 102 15.61 -12.88 16.08
C ASN A 102 14.94 -14.24 15.83
N TYR A 103 13.86 -14.26 15.03
CA TYR A 103 13.18 -15.49 14.65
C TYR A 103 14.07 -16.44 13.84
N TRP A 104 14.87 -15.97 12.87
CA TRP A 104 15.75 -16.86 12.10
C TRP A 104 17.15 -17.04 12.71
N ASN A 105 17.73 -16.02 13.36
CA ASN A 105 19.06 -16.13 13.98
C ASN A 105 19.12 -17.06 15.18
N ALA A 106 18.03 -17.20 15.94
CA ALA A 106 17.95 -18.23 16.98
C ALA A 106 18.15 -19.64 16.39
N THR A 107 17.69 -19.85 15.15
CA THR A 107 17.83 -21.09 14.40
C THR A 107 19.23 -21.23 13.80
N LEU A 108 19.76 -20.18 13.17
CA LEU A 108 21.11 -20.22 12.59
C LEU A 108 22.16 -20.55 13.65
N ARG A 109 22.06 -19.97 14.85
CA ARG A 109 22.97 -20.32 15.96
C ARG A 109 22.80 -21.76 16.44
N SER A 110 21.57 -22.28 16.51
CA SER A 110 21.31 -23.68 16.90
C SER A 110 21.66 -24.71 15.83
N ASP A 111 21.59 -24.31 14.55
CA ASP A 111 21.90 -25.16 13.41
C ASP A 111 23.41 -25.19 13.16
N ILE A 112 24.14 -24.09 13.40
CA ILE A 112 25.60 -24.08 13.45
C ILE A 112 26.09 -25.00 14.58
N THR A 113 25.55 -24.88 15.79
CA THR A 113 25.95 -25.76 16.92
C THR A 113 25.62 -27.24 16.67
N LYS A 114 24.48 -27.56 16.04
CA LYS A 114 24.17 -28.96 15.67
C LYS A 114 25.01 -29.49 14.50
N LYS A 115 25.38 -28.64 13.54
CA LYS A 115 26.21 -29.04 12.39
C LYS A 115 27.68 -29.17 12.79
N GLU A 116 28.16 -28.39 13.76
CA GLU A 116 29.49 -28.51 14.37
C GLU A 116 29.61 -29.70 15.34
N GLU A 117 28.56 -30.06 16.10
CA GLU A 117 28.56 -31.31 16.88
C GLU A 117 28.51 -32.58 16.01
N ALA A 118 27.93 -32.50 14.81
CA ALA A 118 27.94 -33.59 13.84
C ALA A 118 29.24 -33.68 13.02
N ALA A 119 30.00 -32.58 12.93
CA ALA A 119 31.28 -32.50 12.25
C ALA A 119 32.34 -32.07 13.25
N GLY A 120 32.73 -32.98 14.15
CA GLY A 120 33.75 -32.73 15.17
C GLY A 120 35.03 -32.15 14.56
N VAL A 121 35.20 -30.84 14.64
CA VAL A 121 36.42 -30.13 14.27
C VAL A 121 36.62 -28.99 15.26
N VAL A 122 37.58 -29.20 16.15
CA VAL A 122 38.20 -28.17 16.99
C VAL A 122 38.99 -27.26 16.06
N PHE A 123 38.73 -25.95 16.06
CA PHE A 123 39.76 -24.99 15.71
C PHE A 123 39.73 -23.74 16.59
N GLU A 124 40.93 -23.44 17.10
CA GLU A 124 41.31 -22.36 17.97
C GLU A 124 41.01 -20.97 17.41
N GLU A 125 40.77 -20.08 18.37
CA GLU A 125 40.83 -18.63 18.32
C GLU A 125 42.19 -18.13 17.78
N THR A 126 42.19 -17.18 16.84
CA THR A 126 43.26 -16.17 16.74
C THR A 126 42.76 -14.91 16.03
N LYS A 127 43.42 -13.82 16.39
CA LYS A 127 42.97 -12.44 16.49
C LYS A 127 43.77 -11.53 15.52
N GLU A 128 43.20 -10.36 15.21
CA GLU A 128 43.83 -9.09 14.75
C GLU A 128 44.29 -8.97 13.27
N VAL A 129 43.67 -8.08 12.44
CA VAL A 129 43.88 -6.60 12.21
C VAL A 129 45.07 -6.37 11.23
N THR A 130 45.04 -5.57 10.12
CA THR A 130 44.76 -4.13 9.93
C THR A 130 44.80 -3.75 8.42
N GLU A 131 44.12 -2.66 8.02
CA GLU A 131 44.53 -1.52 7.12
C GLU A 131 45.19 -1.78 5.72
N GLU A 132 45.06 -0.98 4.65
CA GLU A 132 44.46 0.34 4.33
C GLU A 132 44.52 0.54 2.79
N ALA A 133 43.70 1.47 2.27
CA ALA A 133 43.90 2.33 1.08
C ALA A 133 44.04 1.66 -0.33
N THR A 134 43.49 2.17 -1.44
CA THR A 134 43.25 3.55 -1.87
C THR A 134 42.31 3.54 -3.11
N ALA A 135 41.44 4.55 -3.24
CA ALA A 135 40.69 4.93 -4.45
C ALA A 135 41.67 5.47 -5.56
N PRO A 136 41.29 5.81 -6.84
CA PRO A 136 40.07 6.55 -7.24
C PRO A 136 39.45 6.30 -8.65
N ILE A 137 38.16 6.64 -8.76
CA ILE A 137 37.41 7.49 -9.74
C ILE A 137 37.94 7.61 -11.19
N VAL A 138 37.07 7.36 -12.19
CA VAL A 138 36.96 8.16 -13.45
C VAL A 138 35.49 8.24 -13.93
N GLU A 139 35.09 9.44 -14.36
CA GLU A 139 33.80 9.90 -14.92
C GLU A 139 33.52 9.50 -16.40
N GLU A 140 32.39 10.03 -16.91
CA GLU A 140 31.93 10.22 -18.32
C GLU A 140 30.98 9.18 -18.94
N THR A 141 29.93 9.49 -19.71
CA THR A 141 28.99 10.63 -19.96
C THR A 141 28.07 10.18 -21.12
N ALA A 142 26.81 10.68 -21.15
CA ALA A 142 25.98 10.99 -22.35
C ALA A 142 25.47 9.80 -23.25
N VAL A 143 24.31 9.76 -23.94
CA VAL A 143 23.13 10.63 -24.16
C VAL A 143 22.13 9.91 -25.14
N ILE A 144 20.82 10.11 -24.94
CA ILE A 144 19.65 10.23 -25.89
C ILE A 144 19.21 9.05 -26.80
N GLU A 145 17.92 8.65 -26.73
CA GLU A 145 16.89 8.83 -27.79
C GLU A 145 15.46 8.42 -27.34
N GLU A 146 14.52 9.35 -27.53
CA GLU A 146 13.05 9.17 -27.63
C GLU A 146 12.70 8.91 -29.11
N PRO A 147 11.53 8.33 -29.50
CA PRO A 147 10.31 9.15 -29.63
C PRO A 147 8.94 8.43 -29.44
N ALA A 148 7.92 9.26 -29.13
CA ALA A 148 6.49 9.31 -29.55
C ALA A 148 6.02 8.39 -30.72
N ALA A 149 4.74 8.05 -30.98
CA ALA A 149 3.38 8.25 -30.44
C ALA A 149 2.41 7.37 -31.30
N GLU A 150 1.12 7.26 -30.90
CA GLU A 150 -0.12 7.26 -31.71
C GLU A 150 -1.22 6.27 -31.25
N GLU A 151 -2.39 6.84 -30.90
CA GLU A 151 -3.72 6.21 -30.91
C GLU A 151 -4.18 5.96 -32.37
N PRO A 152 -5.23 5.14 -32.62
CA PRO A 152 -6.54 5.78 -32.82
C PRO A 152 -7.78 4.97 -32.40
N VAL A 153 -8.86 5.75 -32.21
CA VAL A 153 -10.27 5.44 -31.93
C VAL A 153 -11.01 4.88 -33.16
N VAL A 154 -12.00 3.98 -32.97
CA VAL A 154 -13.21 3.91 -33.82
C VAL A 154 -14.46 3.49 -33.02
N GLU A 155 -15.52 4.28 -33.22
CA GLU A 155 -16.91 4.35 -32.72
C GLU A 155 -17.84 3.34 -33.47
N THR A 156 -18.92 2.75 -32.94
CA THR A 156 -20.31 3.29 -32.97
C THR A 156 -21.36 2.29 -32.45
N ALA A 157 -22.16 2.73 -31.45
CA ALA A 157 -23.62 2.64 -31.20
C ALA A 157 -24.43 1.30 -31.25
N PRO A 158 -25.69 1.25 -30.76
CA PRO A 158 -26.27 1.72 -29.49
C PRO A 158 -27.14 0.63 -28.79
N VAL A 159 -27.24 0.61 -27.45
CA VAL A 159 -28.33 -0.12 -26.76
C VAL A 159 -28.83 0.71 -25.58
N GLU A 160 -29.91 1.46 -25.82
CA GLU A 160 -30.80 1.93 -24.76
C GLU A 160 -31.40 0.73 -24.01
N THR A 161 -31.71 0.92 -22.72
CA THR A 161 -32.46 0.04 -21.77
C THR A 161 -31.70 -0.82 -20.74
N ALA A 162 -30.53 -0.40 -20.26
CA ALA A 162 -29.90 -0.99 -19.05
C ALA A 162 -29.83 -0.02 -17.85
N GLU A 163 -29.86 1.30 -18.08
CA GLU A 163 -29.63 2.33 -17.05
C GLU A 163 -30.71 2.38 -15.96
N GLY A 164 -31.99 2.33 -16.35
CA GLY A 164 -33.11 2.42 -15.41
C GLY A 164 -33.12 1.27 -14.40
N SER A 165 -32.93 0.04 -14.87
CA SER A 165 -32.99 -1.15 -14.01
C SER A 165 -31.86 -1.21 -12.98
N LEU A 166 -30.66 -0.71 -13.31
CA LEU A 166 -29.52 -0.70 -12.39
C LEU A 166 -29.68 0.39 -11.32
N LEU A 167 -30.11 1.59 -11.73
CA LEU A 167 -30.33 2.69 -10.81
C LEU A 167 -31.49 2.41 -9.84
N ASP A 168 -32.53 1.73 -10.29
CA ASP A 168 -33.67 1.37 -9.44
C ASP A 168 -33.28 0.31 -8.40
N ALA A 169 -32.49 -0.70 -8.76
CA ALA A 169 -31.93 -1.68 -7.82
C ALA A 169 -30.99 -1.03 -6.79
N PHE A 170 -30.22 -0.02 -7.20
CA PHE A 170 -29.37 0.76 -6.31
C PHE A 170 -30.19 1.62 -5.34
N LYS A 171 -31.24 2.30 -5.82
CA LYS A 171 -32.17 3.06 -4.98
C LYS A 171 -32.83 2.16 -3.92
N GLU A 172 -33.25 0.96 -4.31
CA GLU A 172 -33.82 -0.03 -3.38
C GLU A 172 -32.80 -0.44 -2.31
N SER A 173 -31.56 -0.75 -2.73
CA SER A 173 -30.48 -1.14 -1.81
C SER A 173 -30.13 -0.02 -0.81
N ILE A 174 -30.09 1.24 -1.27
CA ILE A 174 -29.84 2.40 -0.41
C ILE A 174 -31.04 2.70 0.51
N SER A 175 -32.27 2.40 0.08
CA SER A 175 -33.47 2.61 0.90
C SER A 175 -33.55 1.73 2.15
N ASN A 176 -32.81 0.62 2.17
CA ASN A 176 -32.65 -0.21 3.37
C ASN A 176 -31.93 0.53 4.51
N PHE A 177 -31.23 1.62 4.20
CA PHE A 177 -30.58 2.47 5.20
C PHE A 177 -31.50 3.61 5.62
N PRO A 178 -31.80 3.74 6.93
CA PRO A 178 -32.73 4.74 7.41
C PRO A 178 -32.20 6.14 7.13
N LYS A 179 -33.07 6.98 6.56
CA LYS A 179 -32.80 8.38 6.18
C LYS A 179 -31.92 8.57 4.94
N PHE A 180 -31.58 7.52 4.22
CA PHE A 180 -30.76 7.65 3.02
C PHE A 180 -31.66 7.89 1.80
N ALA A 181 -31.16 8.65 0.84
CA ALA A 181 -31.82 8.87 -0.45
C ALA A 181 -30.78 8.99 -1.55
N VAL A 182 -31.19 8.62 -2.77
CA VAL A 182 -30.38 8.77 -3.98
C VAL A 182 -30.99 9.86 -4.83
N VAL A 183 -30.18 10.81 -5.29
CA VAL A 183 -30.57 11.89 -6.20
C VAL A 183 -29.80 11.71 -7.49
N GLN A 184 -30.54 11.51 -8.59
CA GLN A 184 -29.97 11.42 -9.94
C GLN A 184 -29.88 12.83 -10.53
N GLY A 185 -28.67 13.24 -10.89
CA GLY A 185 -28.39 14.42 -11.71
C GLY A 185 -28.05 14.03 -13.15
N GLU A 186 -27.69 15.02 -13.97
CA GLU A 186 -27.34 14.83 -15.38
C GLU A 186 -25.98 14.12 -15.54
N ASP A 187 -24.97 14.55 -14.78
CA ASP A 187 -23.59 14.02 -14.87
C ASP A 187 -23.17 13.16 -13.66
N ALA A 188 -24.04 13.03 -12.66
CA ALA A 188 -23.72 12.33 -11.42
C ALA A 188 -24.94 11.80 -10.68
N VAL A 189 -24.76 10.66 -10.00
CA VAL A 189 -25.69 10.12 -9.01
C VAL A 189 -25.14 10.40 -7.62
N THR A 190 -25.94 11.04 -6.76
CA THR A 190 -25.52 11.40 -5.39
C THR A 190 -26.31 10.63 -4.35
N VAL A 191 -25.63 10.26 -3.27
CA VAL A 191 -26.23 9.62 -2.09
C VAL A 191 -26.22 10.62 -0.95
N ILE A 192 -27.38 10.85 -0.33
CA ILE A 192 -27.56 11.82 0.75
C ILE A 192 -28.22 11.17 1.97
N GLU A 193 -27.92 11.69 3.17
CA GLU A 193 -28.61 11.41 4.42
C GLU A 193 -29.51 12.59 4.79
N LYS A 194 -30.83 12.35 4.87
CA LYS A 194 -31.82 13.32 5.33
C LYS A 194 -31.70 13.51 6.84
N THR A 195 -31.23 14.68 7.26
CA THR A 195 -31.20 15.06 8.68
C THR A 195 -32.23 16.13 8.98
N ALA A 196 -32.54 16.36 10.26
CA ALA A 196 -33.56 17.34 10.65
C ALA A 196 -33.17 18.81 10.38
N LYS A 197 -31.89 19.08 10.05
CA LYS A 197 -31.37 20.44 9.86
C LYS A 197 -30.98 20.72 8.41
N GLU A 198 -30.40 19.74 7.73
CA GLU A 198 -29.95 19.85 6.33
C GLU A 198 -29.65 18.45 5.76
N ASP A 199 -29.79 18.28 4.45
CA ASP A 199 -29.41 17.05 3.77
C ASP A 199 -27.88 16.95 3.72
N ARG A 200 -27.35 15.81 4.15
CA ARG A 200 -25.91 15.57 4.27
C ARG A 200 -25.45 14.71 3.09
N LEU A 201 -24.53 15.23 2.28
CA LEU A 201 -23.92 14.46 1.20
C LEU A 201 -23.05 13.32 1.77
N LEU A 202 -23.23 12.13 1.21
CA LEU A 202 -22.51 10.92 1.61
C LEU A 202 -21.59 10.40 0.50
N ALA A 203 -22.04 10.48 -0.76
CA ALA A 203 -21.24 10.07 -1.89
C ALA A 203 -21.71 10.72 -3.20
N THR A 204 -20.81 10.83 -4.16
CA THR A 204 -21.05 11.25 -5.53
C THR A 204 -20.45 10.22 -6.47
N ILE A 205 -21.24 9.77 -7.44
CA ILE A 205 -20.89 8.75 -8.42
C ILE A 205 -20.99 9.43 -9.79
N SER A 206 -19.90 9.47 -10.53
CA SER A 206 -19.88 10.06 -11.89
C SER A 206 -20.63 9.16 -12.85
N THR A 207 -21.45 9.74 -13.73
CA THR A 207 -22.07 9.00 -14.85
C THR A 207 -21.24 9.09 -16.13
N VAL A 208 -20.23 9.97 -16.15
CA VAL A 208 -19.39 10.26 -17.32
C VAL A 208 -18.10 9.43 -17.32
N GLU A 209 -17.54 9.14 -16.13
CA GLU A 209 -16.28 8.40 -15.99
C GLU A 209 -16.48 7.10 -15.19
N ALA A 210 -15.96 5.97 -15.71
CA ALA A 210 -16.15 4.67 -15.07
C ALA A 210 -15.41 4.56 -13.75
N ASN A 211 -16.07 3.95 -12.76
CA ASN A 211 -15.53 3.72 -11.42
C ASN A 211 -15.12 5.01 -10.67
N GLN A 212 -15.59 6.18 -11.09
CA GLN A 212 -15.30 7.43 -10.41
C GLN A 212 -16.33 7.68 -9.31
N VAL A 213 -15.95 7.33 -8.08
CA VAL A 213 -16.74 7.53 -6.87
C VAL A 213 -15.98 8.43 -5.91
N THR A 214 -16.67 9.44 -5.40
CA THR A 214 -16.20 10.27 -4.29
C THR A 214 -17.04 9.94 -3.06
N ILE A 215 -16.41 9.37 -2.03
CA ILE A 215 -17.05 9.11 -0.73
C ILE A 215 -16.75 10.27 0.22
N GLU A 216 -17.80 10.86 0.79
CA GLU A 216 -17.65 11.95 1.75
C GLU A 216 -17.27 11.44 3.15
N PRO A 217 -16.48 12.20 3.94
CA PRO A 217 -16.12 11.81 5.32
C PRO A 217 -17.32 11.57 6.24
N ALA A 218 -18.48 12.15 5.87
CA ALA A 218 -19.75 11.93 6.54
C ALA A 218 -20.15 10.44 6.57
N LEU A 219 -19.91 9.71 5.49
CA LEU A 219 -20.23 8.28 5.38
C LEU A 219 -19.23 7.42 6.16
N GLU A 220 -17.95 7.82 6.17
CA GLU A 220 -16.88 7.08 6.83
C GLU A 220 -16.91 7.18 8.37
N ARG A 221 -17.59 8.20 8.92
CA ARG A 221 -17.64 8.47 10.36
C ARG A 221 -18.28 7.33 11.17
N LYS A 222 -19.18 6.54 10.57
CA LYS A 222 -19.87 5.43 11.26
C LYS A 222 -19.44 4.10 10.66
N TYR A 223 -18.67 3.33 11.43
CA TYR A 223 -18.09 2.05 11.01
C TYR A 223 -19.09 1.09 10.35
N LYS A 224 -20.30 0.99 10.89
CA LYS A 224 -21.35 0.14 10.31
C LYS A 224 -21.79 0.60 8.91
N LEU A 225 -21.95 1.91 8.70
CA LEU A 225 -22.32 2.46 7.39
C LEU A 225 -21.17 2.33 6.38
N LYS A 226 -19.93 2.48 6.84
CA LYS A 226 -18.74 2.26 6.03
C LYS A 226 -18.73 0.84 5.43
N LEU A 227 -18.99 -0.18 6.25
CA LEU A 227 -18.97 -1.58 5.80
C LEU A 227 -20.16 -1.97 4.94
N GLU A 228 -21.34 -1.41 5.19
CA GLU A 228 -22.57 -1.84 4.51
C GLU A 228 -22.90 -0.99 3.27
N VAL A 229 -22.55 0.30 3.26
CA VAL A 229 -22.98 1.24 2.20
C VAL A 229 -21.91 1.46 1.14
N ILE A 230 -20.63 1.55 1.51
CA ILE A 230 -19.55 1.78 0.53
C ILE A 230 -19.49 0.67 -0.52
N PRO A 231 -19.57 -0.63 -0.18
CA PRO A 231 -19.56 -1.69 -1.19
C PRO A 231 -20.75 -1.60 -2.15
N VAL A 232 -21.92 -1.16 -1.67
CA VAL A 232 -23.13 -0.98 -2.51
C VAL A 232 -22.92 0.18 -3.50
N ILE A 233 -22.26 1.25 -3.07
CA ILE A 233 -21.92 2.41 -3.92
C ILE A 233 -20.87 2.02 -4.97
N GLU A 234 -19.81 1.33 -4.56
CA GLU A 234 -18.72 0.90 -5.45
C GLU A 234 -19.21 -0.14 -6.48
N ASP A 235 -20.02 -1.11 -6.05
CA ASP A 235 -20.64 -2.10 -6.94
C ASP A 235 -21.53 -1.43 -7.99
N PHE A 236 -22.35 -0.46 -7.57
CA PHE A 236 -23.15 0.33 -8.50
C PHE A 236 -22.28 1.12 -9.49
N ALA A 237 -21.26 1.83 -9.02
CA ALA A 237 -20.35 2.59 -9.88
C ALA A 237 -19.57 1.73 -10.88
N SER A 238 -19.31 0.46 -10.54
CA SER A 238 -18.63 -0.49 -11.43
C SER A 238 -19.53 -1.07 -12.52
N LYS A 239 -20.84 -1.13 -12.26
CA LYS A 239 -21.85 -1.67 -13.17
C LYS A 239 -22.60 -0.59 -13.94
N MET A 240 -22.46 0.67 -13.52
CA MET A 240 -23.12 1.79 -14.16
C MET A 240 -22.55 1.97 -15.58
N PRO A 241 -23.41 1.93 -16.61
CA PRO A 241 -22.98 2.26 -17.97
C PRO A 241 -22.66 3.76 -18.03
N LEU A 242 -21.64 4.09 -18.83
CA LEU A 242 -21.22 5.48 -19.05
C LEU A 242 -22.20 6.17 -20.01
N ALA A 243 -22.58 7.39 -19.66
CA ALA A 243 -23.41 8.27 -20.48
C ALA A 243 -22.62 8.86 -21.66
#